data_AF-A0A1S1J2J4-F1
#
_entry.id   AF-A0A1S1J2J4-F1
#
_cell.length_a   1.000
_cell.length_b   1.000
_cell.length_c   1.000
_cell.angle_alpha   90.00
_cell.angle_beta   90.00
_cell.angle_gamma   90.00
#
_symmetry.space_group_name_H-M   'P 1'
#
loop_
_entity.id
_entity.type
_entity.pdbx_description
1 polymer ?
#
loop_
_entity_poly.entity_id
_entity_poly.type
_entity_poly.pdbx_seq_one_letter_code
_entity_poly.pdbx_strand_id
1 'polypeptide(L)'
;MLNTNEFIEFDIFEIKKFEDMKRIFKLIKEAKELKKTKGDKFWIENFPKYSLQEFYFIEDDIKPDFKTAKLSKNIWHFYSLIELLEVNYEIEYIDCLLLDSSKGRLTFNAYSYPYGGTDGLIAFIKSFGCPPTKIYDGTEVVNIKKKSLLDRIKKFIQ
;
A
#
# COMPACT_ATOMS: atom_id res chain seq x y z
N MET A 1 -3.57 29.36 -1.68
CA MET A 1 -2.73 28.25 -2.17
C MET A 1 -3.66 27.17 -2.67
N LEU A 2 -3.47 26.68 -3.89
CA LEU A 2 -4.19 25.49 -4.34
C LEU A 2 -3.67 24.33 -3.49
N ASN A 3 -4.47 23.87 -2.51
CA ASN A 3 -4.20 22.63 -1.80
C ASN A 3 -4.16 21.51 -2.85
N THR A 4 -2.96 21.13 -3.23
CA THR A 4 -2.74 19.91 -3.99
C THR A 4 -2.49 18.86 -2.93
N ASN A 5 -3.51 18.03 -2.67
CA ASN A 5 -3.38 16.91 -1.76
C ASN A 5 -2.21 16.02 -2.22
N GLU A 6 -1.52 15.40 -1.28
CA GLU A 6 -0.54 14.37 -1.56
C GLU A 6 -1.18 13.16 -2.24
N PHE A 7 -0.41 12.49 -3.11
CA PHE A 7 -0.94 11.36 -3.86
C PHE A 7 0.10 10.33 -4.27
N ILE A 8 -0.39 9.12 -4.52
CA ILE A 8 0.34 8.04 -5.21
C ILE A 8 -0.52 7.57 -6.38
N GLU A 9 -0.02 7.75 -7.61
CA GLU A 9 -0.57 7.11 -8.80
C GLU A 9 0.08 5.74 -9.02
N PHE A 10 -0.69 4.80 -9.57
CA PHE A 10 -0.25 3.43 -9.82
C PHE A 10 -0.91 2.86 -11.07
N ASP A 11 -0.24 1.87 -11.68
CA ASP A 11 -0.82 1.11 -12.78
C ASP A 11 -1.83 0.08 -12.27
N ILE A 12 -2.84 -0.19 -13.09
CA ILE A 12 -3.86 -1.22 -12.88
C ILE A 12 -3.76 -2.21 -14.04
N PHE A 13 -3.38 -3.45 -13.73
CA PHE A 13 -3.35 -4.54 -14.71
C PHE A 13 -4.59 -5.44 -14.62
N GLU A 14 -5.22 -5.51 -13.45
CA GLU A 14 -6.39 -6.31 -13.19
C GLU A 14 -7.39 -5.48 -12.38
N ILE A 15 -8.51 -5.10 -12.99
CA ILE A 15 -9.51 -4.24 -12.35
C ILE A 15 -10.04 -4.84 -11.05
N LYS A 16 -10.16 -6.18 -10.99
CA LYS A 16 -10.58 -6.89 -9.77
C LYS A 16 -9.63 -6.63 -8.59
N LYS A 17 -8.32 -6.59 -8.83
CA LYS A 17 -7.34 -6.32 -7.77
C LYS A 17 -7.38 -4.88 -7.30
N PHE A 18 -7.67 -3.94 -8.20
CA PHE A 18 -7.95 -2.56 -7.81
C PHE A 18 -9.22 -2.45 -6.95
N GLU A 19 -10.31 -3.13 -7.31
CA GLU A 19 -11.54 -3.10 -6.51
C GLU A 19 -11.35 -3.74 -5.13
N ASP A 20 -10.60 -4.84 -5.05
CA ASP A 20 -10.19 -5.44 -3.76
C ASP A 20 -9.38 -4.42 -2.93
N MET A 21 -8.38 -3.77 -3.52
CA MET A 21 -7.57 -2.76 -2.86
C MET A 21 -8.41 -1.59 -2.36
N LYS A 22 -9.32 -1.08 -3.20
CA LYS A 22 -10.21 0.04 -2.89
C LYS A 22 -11.15 -0.31 -1.74
N ARG A 23 -11.65 -1.56 -1.68
CA ARG A 23 -12.46 -2.04 -0.54
C ARG A 23 -11.64 -2.04 0.74
N ILE A 24 -10.41 -2.56 0.72
CA ILE A 24 -9.55 -2.59 1.92
C ILE A 24 -9.15 -1.18 2.34
N PHE A 25 -8.83 -0.29 1.39
CA PHE A 25 -8.57 1.12 1.65
C PHE A 25 -9.73 1.78 2.41
N LYS A 26 -10.98 1.51 2.00
CA LYS A 26 -12.17 2.03 2.71
C LYS A 26 -12.24 1.52 4.15
N LEU A 27 -11.93 0.25 4.40
CA LEU A 27 -11.93 -0.31 5.76
C LEU A 27 -10.86 0.35 6.64
N ILE A 28 -9.65 0.56 6.10
CA ILE A 28 -8.55 1.25 6.79
C ILE A 28 -8.94 2.69 7.10
N LYS A 29 -9.47 3.41 6.10
CA LYS A 29 -9.93 4.80 6.23
C LYS A 29 -11.00 4.91 7.32
N GLU A 30 -12.04 4.07 7.27
CA GLU A 30 -13.12 4.06 8.26
C GLU A 30 -12.58 3.76 9.67
N ALA A 31 -11.71 2.76 9.83
CA ALA A 31 -11.15 2.42 11.12
C ALA A 31 -10.34 3.57 11.74
N LYS A 32 -9.54 4.27 10.92
CA LYS A 32 -8.78 5.45 11.32
C LYS A 32 -9.67 6.63 11.68
N GLU A 33 -10.62 6.98 10.82
CA GLU A 33 -11.54 8.11 11.03
C GLU A 33 -12.41 7.93 12.29
N LEU A 34 -12.88 6.70 12.52
CA LEU A 34 -13.67 6.36 13.70
C LEU A 34 -12.82 6.13 14.95
N LYS A 35 -11.49 6.11 14.82
CA LYS A 35 -10.54 5.72 15.89
C LYS A 35 -10.91 4.37 16.53
N LYS A 36 -11.33 3.41 15.70
CA LYS A 36 -11.79 2.08 16.11
C LYS A 36 -10.94 1.01 15.43
N THR A 37 -9.86 0.63 16.10
CA THR A 37 -8.94 -0.39 15.61
C THR A 37 -9.64 -1.74 15.40
N LYS A 38 -9.31 -2.43 14.33
CA LYS A 38 -9.78 -3.80 14.06
C LYS A 38 -8.73 -4.80 14.51
N GLY A 39 -9.17 -5.96 15.00
CA GLY A 39 -8.27 -7.02 15.44
C GLY A 39 -7.63 -7.79 14.28
N ASP A 40 -6.52 -8.45 14.56
CA ASP A 40 -5.71 -9.20 13.59
C ASP A 40 -6.50 -10.18 12.71
N LYS A 41 -7.46 -10.89 13.31
CA LYS A 41 -8.34 -11.83 12.60
C LYS A 41 -9.19 -11.14 11.54
N PHE A 42 -9.71 -9.94 11.83
CA PHE A 42 -10.50 -9.17 10.88
C PHE A 42 -9.68 -8.83 9.63
N TRP A 43 -8.41 -8.43 9.81
CA TRP A 43 -7.56 -8.04 8.71
C TRP A 43 -7.16 -9.22 7.82
N ILE A 44 -6.79 -10.36 8.41
CA ILE A 44 -6.51 -11.58 7.63
C ILE A 44 -7.74 -12.04 6.84
N GLU A 45 -8.93 -12.01 7.45
CA GLU A 45 -10.15 -12.48 6.79
C GLU A 45 -10.62 -11.54 5.67
N ASN A 46 -10.24 -10.26 5.74
CA ASN A 46 -10.62 -9.29 4.71
C ASN A 46 -9.61 -9.21 3.56
N PHE A 47 -8.31 -9.32 3.81
CA PHE A 47 -7.33 -9.22 2.74
C PHE A 47 -7.40 -10.43 1.79
N PRO A 48 -7.32 -10.22 0.47
CA PRO A 48 -7.32 -11.33 -0.46
C PRO A 48 -6.02 -12.14 -0.35
N LYS A 49 -6.12 -13.46 -0.56
CA LYS A 49 -4.98 -14.39 -0.48
C LYS A 49 -3.73 -13.87 -1.21
N TYR A 50 -3.87 -13.43 -2.45
CA TYR A 50 -2.72 -12.98 -3.26
C TYR A 50 -2.00 -11.77 -2.65
N SER A 51 -2.70 -10.91 -1.91
CA SER A 51 -2.09 -9.75 -1.24
C SER A 51 -1.37 -10.19 0.04
N LEU A 52 -1.98 -11.07 0.83
CA LEU A 52 -1.36 -11.64 2.03
C LEU A 52 -0.06 -12.40 1.72
N GLN A 53 0.05 -12.98 0.52
CA GLN A 53 1.28 -13.68 0.10
C GLN A 53 2.49 -12.76 -0.07
N GLU A 54 2.29 -11.44 -0.19
CA GLU A 54 3.36 -10.45 -0.37
C GLU A 54 3.99 -9.99 0.96
N PHE A 55 3.43 -10.40 2.10
CA PHE A 55 3.88 -10.00 3.43
C PHE A 55 4.56 -11.16 4.17
N TYR A 56 5.43 -10.83 5.13
CA TYR A 56 5.90 -11.80 6.11
C TYR A 56 5.11 -11.68 7.41
N PHE A 57 5.12 -12.75 8.18
CA PHE A 57 4.51 -12.89 9.51
C PHE A 57 5.56 -13.46 10.47
N ILE A 58 5.62 -12.96 11.71
CA ILE A 58 6.51 -13.48 12.77
C ILE A 58 5.93 -14.72 13.44
N GLU A 59 6.68 -15.48 14.23
CA GLU A 59 6.25 -16.78 14.76
C GLU A 59 4.92 -16.75 15.54
N ASP A 60 4.71 -15.74 16.36
CA ASP A 60 3.55 -15.62 17.25
C ASP A 60 2.30 -14.97 16.61
N ASP A 61 2.38 -14.57 15.35
CA ASP A 61 1.26 -13.97 14.63
C ASP A 61 0.11 -14.96 14.40
N ILE A 62 -1.11 -14.45 14.37
CA ILE A 62 -2.19 -15.11 13.63
C ILE A 62 -1.79 -15.10 12.14
N LYS A 63 -1.85 -16.25 11.48
CA LYS A 63 -1.36 -16.40 10.09
C LYS A 63 -2.39 -17.07 9.20
N PRO A 64 -2.35 -16.77 7.89
CA PRO A 64 -3.02 -17.62 6.93
C PRO A 64 -2.44 -19.04 6.90
N ASP A 65 -3.26 -20.00 6.49
CA ASP A 65 -2.90 -21.41 6.30
C ASP A 65 -2.16 -21.70 4.99
N PHE A 66 -1.68 -20.65 4.31
CA PHE A 66 -0.95 -20.73 3.05
C PHE A 66 0.41 -20.04 3.14
N LYS A 67 1.30 -20.39 2.20
CA LYS A 67 2.65 -19.83 2.14
C LYS A 67 2.62 -18.33 1.86
N THR A 68 3.30 -17.57 2.71
CA THR A 68 3.51 -16.12 2.62
C THR A 68 4.99 -15.79 2.33
N ALA A 69 5.32 -14.51 2.20
CA ALA A 69 6.68 -14.08 1.92
C ALA A 69 7.62 -14.36 3.10
N LYS A 70 8.89 -14.64 2.79
CA LYS A 70 9.94 -14.77 3.81
C LYS A 70 10.45 -13.38 4.18
N LEU A 71 10.87 -13.23 5.44
CA LEU A 71 11.57 -12.03 5.89
C LEU A 71 12.76 -11.73 4.99
N SER A 72 12.79 -10.52 4.45
CA SER A 72 13.94 -9.96 3.72
C SER A 72 13.89 -8.43 3.78
N LYS A 73 14.97 -7.76 3.36
CA LYS A 73 15.16 -6.31 3.50
C LYS A 73 14.00 -5.44 2.99
N ASN A 74 13.20 -5.93 2.03
CA ASN A 74 12.18 -5.13 1.34
C ASN A 74 10.75 -5.69 1.50
N ILE A 75 10.54 -6.67 2.40
CA ILE A 75 9.23 -7.25 2.65
C ILE A 75 8.70 -6.72 3.97
N TRP A 76 7.46 -6.25 3.97
CA TRP A 76 6.80 -5.71 5.15
C TRP A 76 6.23 -6.83 6.02
N HIS A 77 6.28 -6.58 7.33
CA HIS A 77 5.47 -7.32 8.29
C HIS A 77 4.02 -6.92 8.09
N PHE A 78 3.10 -7.90 7.99
CA PHE A 78 1.70 -7.59 7.73
C PHE A 78 1.09 -6.70 8.83
N TYR A 79 1.21 -7.10 10.10
CA TYR A 79 0.56 -6.37 11.18
C TYR A 79 1.19 -5.02 11.48
N SER A 80 2.51 -4.87 11.28
CA SER A 80 3.13 -3.54 11.40
C SER A 80 2.69 -2.60 10.28
N LEU A 81 2.42 -3.11 9.07
CA LEU A 81 1.81 -2.31 8.02
C LEU A 81 0.39 -1.88 8.43
N ILE A 82 -0.43 -2.81 8.91
CA ILE A 82 -1.79 -2.50 9.35
C ILE A 82 -1.80 -1.45 10.48
N GLU A 83 -0.98 -1.65 11.50
CA GLU A 83 -0.86 -0.72 12.63
C GLU A 83 -0.42 0.67 12.16
N LEU A 84 0.54 0.73 11.23
CA LEU A 84 0.92 1.98 10.59
C LEU A 84 -0.28 2.62 9.90
N LEU A 85 -0.94 1.92 8.99
CA LEU A 85 -2.02 2.46 8.17
C LEU A 85 -3.24 2.90 8.99
N GLU A 86 -3.59 2.15 10.04
CA GLU A 86 -4.78 2.37 10.86
C GLU A 86 -4.52 3.39 11.97
N VAL A 87 -3.37 3.31 12.66
CA VAL A 87 -3.11 4.04 13.91
C VAL A 87 -2.03 5.10 13.69
N ASN A 88 -0.82 4.67 13.32
CA ASN A 88 0.38 5.50 13.48
C ASN A 88 0.61 6.48 12.33
N TYR A 89 -0.08 6.34 11.20
CA TYR A 89 0.12 7.25 10.06
C TYR A 89 -0.42 8.64 10.38
N GLU A 90 0.41 9.69 10.30
CA GLU A 90 -0.04 11.08 10.50
C GLU A 90 -0.60 11.69 9.22
N ILE A 91 -1.57 11.00 8.61
CA ILE A 91 -2.26 11.42 7.39
C ILE A 91 -3.78 11.31 7.52
N GLU A 92 -4.49 12.15 6.76
CA GLU A 92 -5.91 12.00 6.45
C GLU A 92 -6.07 11.28 5.11
N TYR A 93 -6.76 10.16 5.08
CA TYR A 93 -7.09 9.48 3.82
C TYR A 93 -8.21 10.23 3.08
N ILE A 94 -7.94 10.71 1.87
CA ILE A 94 -8.94 11.43 1.07
C ILE A 94 -9.71 10.46 0.19
N ASP A 95 -9.06 9.83 -0.79
CA ASP A 95 -9.71 8.90 -1.71
C ASP A 95 -8.79 7.84 -2.30
N CYS A 96 -9.40 6.87 -2.97
CA CYS A 96 -8.73 5.92 -3.85
C CYS A 96 -9.64 5.68 -5.07
N LEU A 97 -9.25 6.22 -6.22
CA LEU A 97 -10.09 6.32 -7.41
C LEU A 97 -9.36 5.91 -8.69
N LEU A 98 -10.14 5.61 -9.72
CA LEU A 98 -9.65 5.43 -11.08
C LEU A 98 -9.38 6.80 -11.71
N LEU A 99 -8.23 6.96 -12.33
CA LEU A 99 -7.97 8.07 -13.24
C LEU A 99 -8.40 7.72 -14.66
N ASP A 100 -8.16 6.46 -15.05
CA ASP A 100 -8.59 5.87 -16.33
C ASP A 100 -8.69 4.33 -16.20
N SER A 101 -8.85 3.62 -17.33
CA SER A 101 -9.00 2.15 -17.36
C SER A 101 -7.75 1.38 -16.91
N SER A 102 -6.59 2.03 -16.83
CA SER A 102 -5.29 1.46 -16.56
C SER A 102 -4.54 2.13 -15.41
N LYS A 103 -5.12 3.16 -14.78
CA LYS A 103 -4.50 3.96 -13.73
C LYS A 103 -5.44 4.27 -12.58
N GLY A 104 -4.90 4.20 -11.38
CA GLY A 104 -5.57 4.70 -10.17
C GLY A 104 -4.70 5.68 -9.41
N ARG A 105 -5.33 6.34 -8.44
CA ARG A 105 -4.70 7.28 -7.52
C ARG A 105 -5.25 7.09 -6.12
N LEU A 106 -4.34 7.03 -5.14
CA LEU A 106 -4.65 7.18 -3.72
C LEU A 106 -4.25 8.59 -3.32
N THR A 107 -5.19 9.34 -2.75
CA THR A 107 -5.01 10.73 -2.31
C THR A 107 -5.10 10.82 -0.79
N PHE A 108 -4.23 11.60 -0.18
CA PHE A 108 -4.19 11.81 1.26
C PHE A 108 -3.71 13.24 1.58
N ASN A 109 -3.93 13.69 2.83
CA ASN A 109 -3.33 14.92 3.35
C ASN A 109 -2.37 14.58 4.49
N ALA A 110 -1.12 15.04 4.42
CA ALA A 110 -0.20 14.90 5.54
C ALA A 110 -0.52 15.93 6.64
N TYR A 111 -0.53 15.51 7.91
CA TYR A 111 -0.69 16.44 9.05
C TYR A 111 0.63 17.11 9.45
N SER A 112 1.76 16.41 9.29
CA SER A 112 3.10 16.87 9.66
C SER A 112 4.14 16.27 8.70
N TYR A 113 5.33 16.87 8.56
CA TYR A 113 6.43 16.24 7.83
C TYR A 113 7.62 15.97 8.78
N PRO A 114 8.17 14.74 8.83
CA PRO A 114 7.73 13.54 8.11
C PRO A 114 6.52 12.85 8.79
N TYR A 115 5.47 12.55 8.02
CA TYR A 115 4.27 11.86 8.52
C TYR A 115 4.40 10.33 8.62
N GLY A 116 5.63 9.79 8.58
CA GLY A 116 5.90 8.35 8.43
C GLY A 116 6.31 7.92 7.00
N GLY A 117 6.46 8.88 6.07
CA GLY A 117 6.91 8.64 4.69
C GLY A 117 5.84 7.98 3.83
N THR A 118 6.14 7.60 2.58
CA THR A 118 5.19 6.94 1.66
C THR A 118 5.35 5.41 1.57
N ASP A 119 6.35 4.85 2.24
CA ASP A 119 6.73 3.44 2.10
C ASP A 119 5.61 2.46 2.53
N GLY A 120 4.85 2.80 3.57
CA GLY A 120 3.69 2.03 4.00
C GLY A 120 2.60 1.99 2.93
N LEU A 121 2.21 3.15 2.38
CA LEU A 121 1.24 3.21 1.27
C LEU A 121 1.76 2.46 0.04
N ILE A 122 3.04 2.61 -0.30
CA ILE A 122 3.65 1.90 -1.43
C ILE A 122 3.56 0.39 -1.23
N ALA A 123 3.86 -0.11 -0.03
CA ALA A 123 3.76 -1.54 0.30
C ALA A 123 2.32 -2.03 0.20
N PHE A 124 1.37 -1.27 0.75
CA PHE A 124 -0.06 -1.53 0.64
C PHE A 124 -0.47 -1.68 -0.83
N ILE A 125 -0.25 -0.64 -1.66
CA ILE A 125 -0.66 -0.61 -3.06
C ILE A 125 0.01 -1.74 -3.87
N LYS A 126 1.32 -1.98 -3.65
CA LYS A 126 2.05 -3.07 -4.33
C LYS A 126 1.51 -4.46 -4.00
N SER A 127 1.03 -4.69 -2.78
CA SER A 127 0.48 -6.00 -2.41
C SER A 127 -0.77 -6.36 -3.22
N PHE A 128 -1.45 -5.37 -3.83
CA PHE A 128 -2.57 -5.60 -4.74
C PHE A 128 -2.14 -5.68 -6.22
N GLY A 129 -0.85 -5.81 -6.51
CA GLY A 129 -0.34 -5.85 -7.89
C GLY A 129 -0.53 -4.53 -8.65
N CYS A 130 -0.68 -3.41 -7.93
CA CYS A 130 -0.85 -2.08 -8.49
C CYS A 130 0.45 -1.28 -8.31
N PRO A 131 1.47 -1.40 -9.17
CA PRO A 131 2.77 -0.78 -8.90
C PRO A 131 2.67 0.76 -8.99
N PRO A 132 3.20 1.49 -7.98
CA PRO A 132 3.28 2.95 -8.02
C PRO A 132 4.10 3.45 -9.22
N THR A 133 3.62 4.52 -9.85
CA THR A 133 4.24 5.16 -11.02
C THR A 133 4.60 6.63 -10.76
N LYS A 134 3.87 7.30 -9.86
CA LYS A 134 4.11 8.70 -9.54
C LYS A 134 3.72 8.97 -8.10
N ILE A 135 4.54 9.74 -7.39
CA ILE A 135 4.32 10.12 -6.01
C ILE A 135 4.46 11.63 -5.91
N TYR A 136 3.54 12.25 -5.18
CA TYR A 136 3.69 13.60 -4.65
C TYR A 136 3.45 13.54 -3.15
N ASP A 137 4.49 13.83 -2.37
CA ASP A 137 4.47 13.68 -0.91
C ASP A 137 4.37 15.03 -0.17
N GLY A 138 4.02 16.09 -0.90
CA GLY A 138 3.95 17.47 -0.40
C GLY A 138 5.21 18.28 -0.68
N THR A 139 6.30 17.65 -1.15
CA THR A 139 7.55 18.34 -1.50
C THR A 139 7.76 18.41 -3.01
N GLU A 140 7.93 17.25 -3.65
CA GLU A 140 8.20 17.14 -5.08
C GLU A 140 7.46 15.98 -5.71
N VAL A 141 7.31 16.05 -7.03
CA VAL A 141 6.73 14.98 -7.82
C VAL A 141 7.81 14.02 -8.27
N VAL A 142 7.81 12.81 -7.72
CA VAL A 142 8.73 11.73 -8.09
C VAL A 142 8.05 10.78 -9.07
N ASN A 143 8.61 10.64 -10.27
CA ASN A 143 8.18 9.61 -11.22
C ASN A 143 8.98 8.32 -11.00
N ILE A 144 8.28 7.23 -10.70
CA ILE A 144 8.90 5.92 -10.49
C ILE A 144 9.17 5.29 -11.85
N LYS A 145 10.43 5.29 -12.25
CA LYS A 145 10.86 4.59 -13.47
C LYS A 145 10.62 3.09 -13.30
N LYS A 146 9.85 2.50 -14.21
CA LYS A 146 9.83 1.05 -14.38
C LYS A 146 11.26 0.60 -14.68
N LYS A 147 11.82 -0.29 -13.84
CA LYS A 147 13.03 -1.01 -14.24
C LYS A 147 12.70 -1.75 -15.53
N SER A 148 13.46 -1.48 -16.58
CA SER A 148 13.30 -2.18 -17.84
C SER A 148 13.59 -3.67 -17.63
N LEU A 149 13.07 -4.52 -18.52
CA LEU A 149 13.41 -5.95 -18.53
C LEU A 149 14.93 -6.17 -18.56
N LEU A 150 15.66 -5.28 -19.25
CA LEU A 150 17.13 -5.28 -19.32
C LEU A 150 17.79 -5.02 -17.95
N ASP A 151 17.23 -4.14 -17.12
CA ASP A 151 17.74 -3.88 -15.76
C ASP A 151 17.55 -5.06 -14.81
N ARG A 152 16.54 -5.90 -15.08
CA ARG A 152 16.28 -7.13 -14.33
C ARG A 152 17.22 -8.25 -14.74
N ILE A 153 17.48 -8.40 -16.05
CA ILE A 153 18.39 -9.43 -16.59
C ILE A 153 19.83 -9.18 -16.16
N LYS A 154 20.30 -7.92 -16.13
CA LYS A 154 21.66 -7.58 -15.68
C LYS A 154 21.97 -8.01 -14.23
N LYS A 155 20.95 -8.18 -13.38
CA LYS A 155 21.13 -8.60 -11.98
C LYS A 155 21.32 -10.12 -11.82
N PHE A 156 21.13 -10.90 -12.89
CA PHE A 156 21.35 -12.35 -12.92
C PHE A 156 22.61 -12.75 -13.71
N ILE A 157 23.37 -11.77 -14.22
CA ILE A 157 24.62 -11.98 -14.98
C ILE A 157 25.83 -11.43 -14.18
N GLN A 158 25.65 -11.09 -12.90
CA GLN A 158 26.73 -10.84 -11.92
C GLN A 158 26.67 -11.90 -10.84
#